data_AF-A0A7Y3HMQ4-F1
#
_entry.id   AF-A0A7Y3HMQ4-F1
#
_cell.length_a   1.000
_cell.length_b   1.000
_cell.length_c   1.000
_cell.angle_alpha   90.00
_cell.angle_beta   90.00
_cell.angle_gamma   90.00
#
_symmetry.space_group_name_H-M   'P 1'
#
loop_
_entity.id
_entity.type
_entity.pdbx_description
1 polymer ?
#
loop_
_entity_poly.entity_id
_entity_poly.type
_entity_poly.pdbx_seq_one_letter_code
_entity_poly.pdbx_strand_id
1 'polypeptide(L)'
;MKKLLFLFSFLLISIGLNAQGMRNIGANIVIESGANMYIDGNSNGKYTNESTGGNHGEIDLDGSLYVEGDWLNNADAGNVFINNTSATWGTVHMNGSIAQNIGGSSATHFESLYLSNSTKTLTVDNVQVNSLMRLLSSDLDLNQNALIIDNNTPTSLTASAANGLISESNSANYGILQWNIGTATANDYVIPFIDGVGGTEIPLTFRPNSGTTGSIRVATYNTPANNTPFPPTVNHLQDATTGADNASIVADRFFMLDVAGAGVNADVTFYSTAAEASATTNPIAQRWIAANDHWEGPQGIQTNPTPSSTKAAGVTSFNTWWVLAPAANPLPVELLSWSAECYN
;
A
#
# COMPACT_ATOMS: atom_id res chain seq x y z
N MET A 1 3.72 76.80 -24.73
CA MET A 1 3.55 75.87 -23.59
C MET A 1 2.34 74.98 -23.84
N LYS A 2 2.52 73.81 -24.47
CA LYS A 2 1.48 72.77 -24.58
C LYS A 2 1.81 71.69 -23.55
N LYS A 3 1.05 71.65 -22.45
CA LYS A 3 1.14 70.55 -21.48
C LYS A 3 0.29 69.39 -22.02
N LEU A 4 0.96 68.40 -22.59
CA LEU A 4 0.36 67.13 -22.97
C LEU A 4 0.11 66.36 -21.68
N LEU A 5 -1.16 66.25 -21.27
CA LEU A 5 -1.59 65.48 -20.12
C LEU A 5 -1.52 63.99 -20.52
N PHE A 6 -0.50 63.28 -20.06
CA PHE A 6 -0.43 61.82 -20.17
C PHE A 6 -1.47 61.22 -19.22
N LEU A 7 -2.62 60.83 -19.77
CA LEU A 7 -3.61 60.04 -19.05
C LEU A 7 -3.10 58.59 -19.01
N PHE A 8 -2.38 58.22 -17.95
CA PHE A 8 -2.06 56.82 -17.67
C PHE A 8 -3.37 56.14 -17.25
N SER A 9 -4.07 55.54 -18.22
CA SER A 9 -5.16 54.62 -17.94
C SER A 9 -4.56 53.38 -17.28
N PHE A 10 -4.62 53.31 -15.95
CA PHE A 10 -4.39 52.08 -15.20
C PHE A 10 -5.48 51.09 -15.61
N LEU A 11 -5.20 50.30 -16.63
CA LEU A 11 -5.96 49.11 -16.95
C LEU A 11 -5.65 48.10 -15.83
N LEU A 12 -6.45 48.13 -14.77
CA LEU A 12 -6.57 47.03 -13.82
C LEU A 12 -7.14 45.84 -14.59
N ILE A 13 -6.29 45.14 -15.32
CA ILE A 13 -6.56 43.76 -15.70
C ILE A 13 -6.49 42.99 -14.39
N SER A 14 -7.63 42.85 -13.72
CA SER A 14 -7.83 41.71 -12.84
C SER A 14 -7.78 40.49 -13.75
N ILE A 15 -6.58 39.97 -13.99
CA ILE A 15 -6.38 38.62 -14.50
C ILE A 15 -7.12 37.75 -13.50
N GLY A 16 -8.32 37.33 -13.86
CA GLY A 16 -9.08 36.32 -13.15
C GLY A 16 -8.29 35.04 -13.25
N LEU A 17 -7.30 34.89 -12.37
CA LEU A 17 -6.76 33.59 -12.01
C LEU A 17 -7.90 32.94 -11.24
N ASN A 18 -8.81 32.30 -11.97
CA ASN A 18 -9.78 31.41 -11.37
C ASN A 18 -8.93 30.30 -10.73
N ALA A 19 -8.83 30.34 -9.40
CA ALA A 19 -8.35 29.19 -8.67
C ALA A 19 -9.30 28.04 -9.03
N GLN A 20 -8.78 27.09 -9.79
CA GLN A 20 -9.48 25.86 -10.11
C GLN A 20 -9.37 24.96 -8.87
N GLY A 21 -10.51 24.64 -8.28
CA GLY A 21 -10.61 23.83 -7.06
C GLY A 21 -10.84 24.65 -5.80
N MET A 22 -10.83 23.97 -4.65
CA MET A 22 -10.96 24.58 -3.34
C MET A 22 -9.58 24.65 -2.67
N ARG A 23 -9.24 25.83 -2.13
CA ARG A 23 -8.01 26.06 -1.37
C ARG A 23 -8.39 26.49 0.05
N ASN A 24 -8.09 25.66 1.04
CA ASN A 24 -8.29 25.99 2.45
C ASN A 24 -6.99 26.54 3.02
N ILE A 25 -6.98 27.81 3.44
CA ILE A 25 -5.78 28.52 3.89
C ILE A 25 -6.04 29.05 5.30
N GLY A 26 -5.81 28.21 6.31
CA GLY A 26 -6.01 28.61 7.71
C GLY A 26 -7.47 28.71 8.17
N ALA A 27 -8.44 28.26 7.37
CA ALA A 27 -9.86 28.28 7.75
C ALA A 27 -10.31 26.90 8.26
N ASN A 28 -11.35 26.89 9.10
CA ASN A 28 -12.03 25.68 9.51
C ASN A 28 -13.30 25.50 8.66
N ILE A 29 -13.44 24.33 8.04
CA ILE A 29 -14.62 23.92 7.26
C ILE A 29 -15.34 22.83 8.03
N VAL A 30 -16.62 23.04 8.34
CA VAL A 30 -17.45 22.03 9.04
C VAL A 30 -18.41 21.39 8.05
N ILE A 31 -18.38 20.07 7.95
CA ILE A 31 -19.30 19.26 7.14
C ILE A 31 -20.01 18.29 8.09
N GLU A 32 -21.19 18.67 8.54
CA GLU A 32 -21.98 17.90 9.51
C GLU A 32 -22.47 16.57 8.95
N SER A 33 -22.83 15.66 9.85
CA SER A 33 -23.39 14.36 9.49
C SER A 33 -24.62 14.48 8.57
N GLY A 34 -24.61 13.74 7.47
CA GLY A 34 -25.66 13.79 6.45
C GLY A 34 -25.51 14.93 5.43
N ALA A 35 -24.55 15.85 5.62
CA ALA A 35 -24.20 16.84 4.62
C ALA A 35 -23.25 16.27 3.55
N ASN A 36 -23.37 16.77 2.33
CA ASN A 36 -22.47 16.46 1.23
C ASN A 36 -21.82 17.75 0.72
N MET A 37 -20.50 17.74 0.59
CA MET A 37 -19.73 18.78 -0.08
C MET A 37 -19.10 18.22 -1.36
N TYR A 38 -19.16 18.98 -2.46
CA TYR A 38 -18.57 18.60 -3.74
C TYR A 38 -17.55 19.64 -4.18
N ILE A 39 -16.36 19.16 -4.56
CA ILE A 39 -15.33 19.92 -5.27
C ILE A 39 -15.24 19.30 -6.67
N ASP A 40 -16.13 19.75 -7.54
CA ASP A 40 -16.33 19.26 -8.91
C ASP A 40 -15.48 20.06 -9.90
N GLY A 41 -15.02 19.41 -10.97
CA GLY A 41 -14.27 20.03 -12.05
C GLY A 41 -13.29 19.10 -12.76
N ASN A 42 -13.42 17.78 -12.58
CA ASN A 42 -12.42 16.78 -12.99
C ASN A 42 -11.02 17.17 -12.46
N SER A 43 -10.01 17.27 -13.34
CA SER A 43 -8.65 17.71 -12.99
C SER A 43 -8.62 19.08 -12.27
N ASN A 44 -9.66 19.88 -12.44
CA ASN A 44 -9.77 21.22 -11.87
C ASN A 44 -10.53 21.22 -10.53
N GLY A 45 -11.18 20.12 -10.16
CA GLY A 45 -11.91 19.93 -8.90
C GLY A 45 -11.01 19.53 -7.73
N LYS A 46 -9.81 20.12 -7.64
CA LYS A 46 -8.81 19.74 -6.62
C LYS A 46 -9.09 20.36 -5.25
N TYR A 47 -8.69 19.66 -4.20
CA TYR A 47 -8.60 20.21 -2.85
C TYR A 47 -7.14 20.51 -2.52
N THR A 48 -6.86 21.70 -1.98
CA THR A 48 -5.52 22.09 -1.53
C THR A 48 -5.59 22.71 -0.14
N ASN A 49 -4.95 22.07 0.83
CA ASN A 49 -4.82 22.58 2.19
C ASN A 49 -3.50 23.33 2.37
N GLU A 50 -3.51 24.46 3.08
CA GLU A 50 -2.34 25.31 3.28
C GLU A 50 -2.37 26.07 4.59
N SER A 51 -1.23 26.68 4.92
CA SER A 51 -1.05 27.51 6.10
C SER A 51 -1.00 29.01 5.78
N THR A 52 -1.53 29.84 6.69
CA THR A 52 -1.32 31.29 6.67
C THR A 52 -1.19 31.85 8.09
N GLY A 53 -0.12 32.60 8.32
CA GLY A 53 0.12 33.23 9.62
C GLY A 53 0.15 32.26 10.80
N GLY A 54 0.62 31.03 10.59
CA GLY A 54 0.66 29.98 11.62
C GLY A 54 -0.66 29.23 11.84
N ASN A 55 -1.72 29.55 11.08
CA ASN A 55 -2.96 28.78 11.07
C ASN A 55 -2.96 27.82 9.89
N HIS A 56 -3.49 26.63 10.08
CA HIS A 56 -3.60 25.58 9.08
C HIS A 56 -5.04 25.45 8.63
N GLY A 57 -5.27 25.15 7.35
CA GLY A 57 -6.61 24.80 6.92
C GLY A 57 -7.02 23.48 7.57
N GLU A 58 -8.23 23.47 8.09
CA GLU A 58 -8.82 22.39 8.87
C GLU A 58 -10.21 22.04 8.34
N ILE A 59 -10.60 20.78 8.49
CA ILE A 59 -11.93 20.25 8.19
C ILE A 59 -12.41 19.44 9.40
N ASP A 60 -13.60 19.77 9.89
CA ASP A 60 -14.41 18.92 10.77
C ASP A 60 -15.36 18.10 9.90
N LEU A 61 -15.06 16.81 9.69
CA LEU A 61 -15.73 15.99 8.69
C LEU A 61 -16.59 14.90 9.33
N ASP A 62 -17.89 15.14 9.47
CA ASP A 62 -18.88 14.13 9.90
C ASP A 62 -19.76 13.62 8.74
N GLY A 63 -19.79 14.36 7.63
CA GLY A 63 -20.53 14.02 6.40
C GLY A 63 -19.65 13.42 5.30
N SER A 64 -19.96 13.76 4.05
CA SER A 64 -19.22 13.30 2.87
C SER A 64 -18.62 14.46 2.08
N LEU A 65 -17.34 14.34 1.72
CA LEU A 65 -16.61 15.27 0.86
C LEU A 65 -16.20 14.57 -0.44
N TYR A 66 -16.70 15.04 -1.58
CA TYR A 66 -16.39 14.51 -2.90
C TYR A 66 -15.37 15.41 -3.61
N VAL A 67 -14.31 14.81 -4.14
CA VAL A 67 -13.18 15.51 -4.77
C VAL A 67 -12.87 14.83 -6.11
N GLU A 68 -12.99 15.58 -7.21
CA GLU A 68 -12.71 15.06 -8.56
C GLU A 68 -11.28 15.30 -9.03
N GLY A 69 -10.57 16.25 -8.43
CA GLY A 69 -9.16 16.54 -8.72
C GLY A 69 -8.22 16.05 -7.63
N ASP A 70 -6.97 16.48 -7.68
CA ASP A 70 -5.96 16.06 -6.69
C ASP A 70 -6.35 16.47 -5.25
N TRP A 71 -5.91 15.66 -4.29
CA TRP A 71 -5.92 15.98 -2.87
C TRP A 71 -4.51 16.35 -2.43
N LEU A 72 -4.29 17.62 -2.06
CA LEU A 72 -2.98 18.14 -1.71
C LEU A 72 -2.98 18.74 -0.30
N ASN A 73 -2.20 18.18 0.64
CA ASN A 73 -1.95 18.80 1.93
C ASN A 73 -0.56 19.49 1.93
N ASN A 74 -0.58 20.81 1.77
CA ASN A 74 0.59 21.68 1.81
C ASN A 74 0.61 22.56 3.07
N ALA A 75 -0.09 22.16 4.13
CA ALA A 75 0.02 22.84 5.41
C ALA A 75 1.33 22.44 6.12
N ASP A 76 1.95 23.42 6.78
CA ASP A 76 3.24 23.23 7.46
C ASP A 76 3.10 22.40 8.75
N ALA A 77 1.88 22.28 9.26
CA ALA A 77 1.49 21.38 10.35
C ALA A 77 -0.03 21.11 10.28
N GLY A 78 -0.54 20.30 11.21
CA GLY A 78 -1.90 19.81 11.18
C GLY A 78 -2.09 18.71 10.14
N ASN A 79 -3.26 18.06 10.18
CA ASN A 79 -3.52 16.84 9.42
C ASN A 79 -4.79 16.95 8.54
N VAL A 80 -5.16 18.18 8.17
CA VAL A 80 -6.45 18.53 7.55
C VAL A 80 -7.64 18.27 8.48
N PHE A 81 -7.81 17.07 9.02
CA PHE A 81 -8.95 16.70 9.86
C PHE A 81 -8.67 16.91 11.35
N ILE A 82 -9.61 17.53 12.07
CA ILE A 82 -9.43 17.92 13.48
C ILE A 82 -9.93 16.87 14.49
N ASN A 83 -10.78 15.94 14.05
CA ASN A 83 -11.43 14.92 14.89
C ASN A 83 -11.19 13.49 14.37
N ASN A 84 -10.14 13.29 13.59
CA ASN A 84 -9.85 12.01 12.94
C ASN A 84 -9.36 10.89 13.88
N THR A 85 -9.58 10.98 15.18
CA THR A 85 -9.21 9.95 16.17
C THR A 85 -10.41 9.38 16.93
N SER A 86 -11.62 9.85 16.66
CA SER A 86 -12.83 9.41 17.35
C SER A 86 -14.07 9.55 16.48
N ALA A 87 -15.02 8.63 16.60
CA ALA A 87 -16.32 8.75 15.95
C ALA A 87 -17.06 10.05 16.38
N THR A 88 -17.88 10.67 15.53
CA THR A 88 -18.36 10.26 14.19
C THR A 88 -17.29 10.36 13.10
N TRP A 89 -17.32 9.43 12.15
CA TRP A 89 -16.37 9.38 11.04
C TRP A 89 -17.05 9.84 9.76
N GLY A 90 -16.57 10.89 9.13
CA GLY A 90 -16.96 11.25 7.78
C GLY A 90 -16.08 10.58 6.72
N THR A 91 -16.41 10.86 5.45
CA THR A 91 -15.81 10.16 4.31
C THR A 91 -15.36 11.12 3.22
N VAL A 92 -14.09 10.98 2.82
CA VAL A 92 -13.60 11.57 1.57
C VAL A 92 -13.81 10.57 0.44
N HIS A 93 -14.48 11.02 -0.61
CA HIS A 93 -14.65 10.32 -1.86
C HIS A 93 -13.75 10.95 -2.91
N MET A 94 -12.73 10.24 -3.36
CA MET A 94 -11.94 10.63 -4.53
C MET A 94 -12.51 9.95 -5.76
N ASN A 95 -13.38 10.67 -6.47
CA ASN A 95 -14.27 10.15 -7.50
C ASN A 95 -14.06 10.78 -8.88
N GLY A 96 -12.91 11.40 -9.12
CA GLY A 96 -12.55 12.00 -10.40
C GLY A 96 -12.50 10.97 -11.53
N SER A 97 -12.91 11.39 -12.72
CA SER A 97 -12.84 10.57 -13.94
C SER A 97 -11.44 10.49 -14.55
N ILE A 98 -10.54 11.39 -14.12
CA ILE A 98 -9.13 11.45 -14.50
C ILE A 98 -8.31 10.95 -13.30
N ALA A 99 -7.12 10.42 -13.55
CA ALA A 99 -6.19 10.03 -12.48
C ALA A 99 -5.98 11.18 -11.48
N GLN A 100 -5.98 10.86 -10.19
CA GLN A 100 -5.81 11.84 -9.11
C GLN A 100 -4.61 11.49 -8.24
N ASN A 101 -3.93 12.51 -7.76
CA ASN A 101 -2.86 12.37 -6.77
C ASN A 101 -3.41 12.60 -5.36
N ILE A 102 -2.93 11.80 -4.42
CA ILE A 102 -2.97 12.09 -2.98
C ILE A 102 -1.56 12.52 -2.61
N GLY A 103 -1.38 13.76 -2.20
CA GLY A 103 -0.06 14.37 -2.14
C GLY A 103 0.02 15.62 -1.30
N GLY A 104 1.04 16.40 -1.60
CA GLY A 104 1.41 17.63 -0.92
C GLY A 104 2.75 17.51 -0.18
N SER A 105 3.14 18.56 0.53
CA SER A 105 4.36 18.55 1.35
C SER A 105 4.20 17.79 2.68
N SER A 106 2.96 17.49 3.07
CA SER A 106 2.60 16.82 4.31
C SER A 106 1.60 15.71 4.05
N ALA A 107 1.70 14.59 4.78
CA ALA A 107 0.73 13.51 4.68
C ALA A 107 -0.67 13.95 5.14
N THR A 108 -1.71 13.24 4.71
CA THR A 108 -3.05 13.35 5.28
C THR A 108 -3.42 12.03 5.94
N HIS A 109 -3.92 12.08 7.16
CA HIS A 109 -4.54 10.94 7.83
C HIS A 109 -6.05 11.12 7.75
N PHE A 110 -6.65 10.44 6.79
CA PHE A 110 -8.08 10.45 6.53
C PHE A 110 -8.84 9.71 7.62
N GLU A 111 -10.09 10.14 7.81
CA GLU A 111 -11.09 9.37 8.56
C GLU A 111 -11.48 8.11 7.80
N SER A 112 -12.36 8.25 6.79
CA SER A 112 -12.63 7.23 5.78
C SER A 112 -12.25 7.76 4.40
N LEU A 113 -11.72 6.89 3.54
CA LEU A 113 -11.25 7.21 2.20
C LEU A 113 -11.78 6.20 1.18
N TYR A 114 -12.65 6.67 0.28
CA TYR A 114 -13.26 5.88 -0.78
C TYR A 114 -12.73 6.32 -2.14
N LEU A 115 -12.20 5.37 -2.91
CA LEU A 115 -11.57 5.61 -4.20
C LEU A 115 -12.43 5.00 -5.32
N SER A 116 -12.72 5.81 -6.34
CA SER A 116 -13.56 5.40 -7.48
C SER A 116 -13.08 5.98 -8.82
N ASN A 117 -13.56 5.38 -9.91
CA ASN A 117 -13.53 5.82 -11.30
C ASN A 117 -12.18 5.81 -12.04
N SER A 118 -11.10 6.22 -11.38
CA SER A 118 -9.78 6.35 -11.99
C SER A 118 -8.68 5.89 -11.03
N THR A 119 -7.50 5.55 -11.54
CA THR A 119 -6.35 5.24 -10.69
C THR A 119 -5.99 6.44 -9.81
N LYS A 120 -5.68 6.15 -8.55
CA LYS A 120 -5.15 7.11 -7.59
C LYS A 120 -3.68 6.83 -7.39
N THR A 121 -2.88 7.87 -7.17
CA THR A 121 -1.44 7.73 -6.95
C THR A 121 -1.05 8.43 -5.66
N LEU A 122 -0.34 7.75 -4.77
CA LEU A 122 0.31 8.40 -3.65
C LEU A 122 1.55 9.16 -4.14
N THR A 123 1.68 10.41 -3.75
CA THR A 123 2.83 11.27 -4.07
C THR A 123 3.45 11.88 -2.82
N VAL A 124 3.03 11.39 -1.66
CA VAL A 124 3.53 11.72 -0.33
C VAL A 124 3.52 10.45 0.53
N ASP A 125 4.51 10.33 1.39
CA ASP A 125 4.68 9.17 2.26
C ASP A 125 3.76 9.22 3.50
N ASN A 126 3.50 8.07 4.10
CA ASN A 126 2.74 7.90 5.34
C ASN A 126 1.31 8.48 5.31
N VAL A 127 0.61 8.38 4.17
CA VAL A 127 -0.84 8.60 4.14
C VAL A 127 -1.51 7.55 5.02
N GLN A 128 -2.46 7.98 5.85
CA GLN A 128 -3.11 7.10 6.82
C GLN A 128 -4.63 7.13 6.68
N VAL A 129 -5.31 6.03 6.99
CA VAL A 129 -6.77 5.91 7.05
C VAL A 129 -7.19 5.28 8.38
N ASN A 130 -8.00 5.99 9.16
CA ASN A 130 -8.30 5.65 10.56
C ASN A 130 -9.57 4.82 10.73
N SER A 131 -10.47 4.86 9.74
CA SER A 131 -11.72 4.13 9.73
C SER A 131 -11.78 3.20 8.52
N LEU A 132 -12.43 3.59 7.42
CA LEU A 132 -12.66 2.72 6.28
C LEU A 132 -11.89 3.17 5.04
N MET A 133 -11.06 2.28 4.49
CA MET A 133 -10.45 2.37 3.17
C MET A 133 -11.25 1.49 2.20
N ARG A 134 -11.75 2.06 1.10
CA ARG A 134 -12.52 1.34 0.08
C ARG A 134 -12.00 1.63 -1.32
N LEU A 135 -11.59 0.59 -2.03
CA LEU A 135 -11.30 0.65 -3.46
C LEU A 135 -12.54 0.17 -4.21
N LEU A 136 -13.41 1.08 -4.62
CA LEU A 136 -14.74 0.75 -5.15
C LEU A 136 -14.70 0.45 -6.66
N SER A 137 -14.03 1.30 -7.42
CA SER A 137 -13.85 1.18 -8.88
C SER A 137 -12.57 1.88 -9.31
N SER A 138 -11.52 1.69 -8.52
CA SER A 138 -10.26 2.42 -8.61
C SER A 138 -9.12 1.61 -8.02
N ASP A 139 -8.01 1.58 -8.74
CA ASP A 139 -6.73 1.13 -8.22
C ASP A 139 -6.03 2.26 -7.46
N LEU A 140 -5.23 1.90 -6.46
CA LEU A 140 -4.33 2.82 -5.79
C LEU A 140 -2.87 2.39 -6.03
N ASP A 141 -2.16 3.19 -6.80
CA ASP A 141 -0.72 3.12 -6.93
C ASP A 141 -0.06 3.75 -5.69
N LEU A 142 0.62 2.91 -4.91
CA LEU A 142 1.35 3.36 -3.74
C LEU A 142 2.62 4.13 -4.12
N ASN A 143 3.14 3.94 -5.34
CA ASN A 143 4.20 4.74 -5.94
C ASN A 143 5.37 5.01 -4.97
N GLN A 144 5.89 3.93 -4.38
CA GLN A 144 7.03 3.94 -3.45
C GLN A 144 6.76 4.60 -2.08
N ASN A 145 5.51 4.93 -1.78
CA ASN A 145 5.07 5.50 -0.51
C ASN A 145 4.39 4.45 0.37
N ALA A 146 4.29 4.74 1.66
CA ALA A 146 3.55 3.97 2.62
C ALA A 146 2.09 4.45 2.73
N LEU A 147 1.15 3.50 2.64
CA LEU A 147 -0.22 3.65 3.10
C LEU A 147 -0.36 2.95 4.46
N ILE A 148 -0.96 3.63 5.43
CA ILE A 148 -1.20 3.12 6.78
C ILE A 148 -2.70 2.92 6.98
N ILE A 149 -3.11 1.71 7.30
CA ILE A 149 -4.46 1.40 7.79
C ILE A 149 -4.39 1.34 9.31
N ASP A 150 -4.85 2.40 9.96
CA ASP A 150 -4.86 2.52 11.42
C ASP A 150 -6.22 2.10 11.99
N ASN A 151 -6.66 0.91 11.58
CA ASN A 151 -7.89 0.29 12.05
C ASN A 151 -7.71 -1.22 12.11
N ASN A 152 -7.84 -1.78 13.32
CA ASN A 152 -7.59 -3.19 13.58
C ASN A 152 -8.70 -4.14 13.10
N THR A 153 -9.79 -3.63 12.52
CA THR A 153 -10.85 -4.48 11.98
C THR A 153 -10.46 -5.08 10.63
N PRO A 154 -10.68 -6.38 10.39
CA PRO A 154 -10.33 -7.04 9.13
C PRO A 154 -11.03 -6.47 7.89
N THR A 155 -12.16 -5.80 8.07
CA THR A 155 -12.96 -5.18 7.00
C THR A 155 -12.71 -3.67 6.85
N SER A 156 -11.68 -3.13 7.52
CA SER A 156 -11.31 -1.72 7.40
C SER A 156 -10.72 -1.40 6.03
N LEU A 157 -10.03 -2.34 5.39
CA LEU A 157 -9.59 -2.26 3.99
C LEU A 157 -10.36 -3.28 3.15
N THR A 158 -11.04 -2.82 2.10
CA THR A 158 -11.67 -3.72 1.11
C THR A 158 -11.53 -3.17 -0.29
N ALA A 159 -11.46 -4.06 -1.29
CA ALA A 159 -11.53 -3.72 -2.70
C ALA A 159 -12.66 -4.48 -3.40
N SER A 160 -13.29 -3.84 -4.38
CA SER A 160 -14.14 -4.52 -5.37
C SER A 160 -13.28 -5.40 -6.26
N ALA A 161 -13.83 -6.52 -6.73
CA ALA A 161 -13.13 -7.44 -7.63
C ALA A 161 -12.52 -6.69 -8.84
N ALA A 162 -11.29 -7.03 -9.20
CA ALA A 162 -10.46 -6.37 -10.22
C ALA A 162 -9.94 -4.97 -9.87
N ASN A 163 -10.00 -4.55 -8.60
CA ASN A 163 -9.33 -3.34 -8.13
C ASN A 163 -8.39 -3.67 -6.98
N GLY A 164 -7.34 -2.86 -6.80
CA GLY A 164 -6.39 -3.15 -5.75
C GLY A 164 -5.32 -2.11 -5.51
N LEU A 165 -4.44 -2.45 -4.58
CA LEU A 165 -3.22 -1.73 -4.30
C LEU A 165 -2.15 -2.19 -5.30
N ILE A 166 -1.44 -1.23 -5.88
CA ILE A 166 -0.23 -1.50 -6.67
C ILE A 166 0.94 -1.11 -5.79
N SER A 167 1.66 -2.12 -5.31
CA SER A 167 2.88 -1.95 -4.51
C SER A 167 4.10 -1.76 -5.39
N GLU A 168 4.02 -2.13 -6.66
CA GLU A 168 5.19 -2.33 -7.50
C GLU A 168 5.48 -1.09 -8.32
N SER A 169 6.75 -0.70 -8.38
CA SER A 169 7.23 0.27 -9.34
C SER A 169 8.44 -0.29 -10.08
N ASN A 170 8.57 0.07 -11.36
CA ASN A 170 9.72 -0.36 -12.16
C ASN A 170 11.01 0.14 -11.49
N SER A 171 11.84 -0.79 -11.01
CA SER A 171 13.11 -0.62 -10.25
C SER A 171 12.98 -0.41 -8.74
N ALA A 172 13.68 -1.25 -7.95
CA ALA A 172 14.13 -1.25 -6.54
C ALA A 172 13.31 -0.56 -5.42
N ASN A 173 12.20 0.11 -5.71
CA ASN A 173 11.40 0.86 -4.78
C ASN A 173 9.96 0.38 -4.93
N TYR A 174 9.35 -0.02 -3.82
CA TYR A 174 8.00 -0.56 -3.76
C TYR A 174 7.22 0.22 -2.72
N GLY A 175 5.94 0.47 -3.00
CA GLY A 175 5.03 1.05 -2.02
C GLY A 175 4.65 0.01 -0.97
N ILE A 176 4.44 0.47 0.26
CA ILE A 176 4.23 -0.40 1.41
C ILE A 176 2.82 -0.19 1.93
N LEU A 177 2.09 -1.27 2.19
CA LEU A 177 0.92 -1.20 3.06
C LEU A 177 1.34 -1.55 4.49
N GLN A 178 1.11 -0.65 5.43
CA GLN A 178 1.12 -0.98 6.85
C GLN A 178 -0.32 -1.16 7.35
N TRP A 179 -0.58 -2.22 8.11
CA TRP A 179 -1.86 -2.42 8.78
C TRP A 179 -1.63 -2.61 10.28
N ASN A 180 -2.21 -1.73 11.09
CA ASN A 180 -2.14 -1.77 12.54
C ASN A 180 -3.19 -2.73 13.10
N ILE A 181 -2.78 -3.99 13.33
CA ILE A 181 -3.65 -5.09 13.77
C ILE A 181 -3.74 -5.16 15.30
N GLY A 182 -2.66 -4.84 16.01
CA GLY A 182 -2.57 -5.01 17.46
C GLY A 182 -2.42 -6.48 17.85
N THR A 183 -3.27 -6.98 18.75
CA THR A 183 -3.24 -8.37 19.23
C THR A 183 -3.87 -9.32 18.21
N ALA A 184 -3.39 -10.57 18.16
CA ALA A 184 -3.96 -11.59 17.29
C ALA A 184 -5.49 -11.74 17.46
N THR A 185 -6.21 -11.79 16.34
CA THR A 185 -7.67 -11.82 16.31
C THR A 185 -8.25 -13.10 15.71
N ALA A 186 -7.43 -14.00 15.16
CA ALA A 186 -7.85 -15.17 14.40
C ALA A 186 -8.83 -14.83 13.26
N ASN A 187 -8.64 -13.68 12.62
CA ASN A 187 -9.34 -13.26 11.40
C ASN A 187 -8.35 -13.05 10.27
N ASP A 188 -8.87 -13.10 9.04
CA ASP A 188 -8.08 -12.91 7.83
C ASP A 188 -8.02 -11.42 7.48
N TYR A 189 -6.82 -10.86 7.49
CA TYR A 189 -6.54 -9.53 6.96
C TYR A 189 -6.09 -9.70 5.50
N VAL A 190 -6.97 -9.32 4.57
CA VAL A 190 -6.73 -9.47 3.13
C VAL A 190 -6.23 -8.16 2.57
N ILE A 191 -4.98 -8.16 2.10
CA ILE A 191 -4.39 -7.04 1.40
C ILE A 191 -4.64 -7.23 -0.09
N PRO A 192 -5.47 -6.40 -0.74
CA PRO A 192 -5.91 -6.60 -2.12
C PRO A 192 -4.87 -6.06 -3.10
N PHE A 193 -3.68 -6.67 -3.18
CA PHE A 193 -2.71 -6.31 -4.20
C PHE A 193 -3.17 -6.75 -5.60
N ILE A 194 -2.76 -6.02 -6.63
CA ILE A 194 -2.93 -6.34 -8.05
C ILE A 194 -1.61 -6.20 -8.82
N ASP A 195 -1.46 -6.97 -9.89
CA ASP A 195 -0.30 -6.94 -10.79
C ASP A 195 -0.37 -5.77 -11.79
N GLY A 196 -0.25 -4.56 -11.27
CA GLY A 196 -0.34 -3.31 -12.05
C GLY A 196 -1.78 -2.82 -12.29
N VAL A 197 -1.90 -1.69 -13.00
CA VAL A 197 -3.18 -1.00 -13.24
C VAL A 197 -4.13 -1.89 -14.05
N GLY A 198 -5.32 -2.16 -13.52
CA GLY A 198 -6.31 -3.09 -14.10
C GLY A 198 -5.80 -4.53 -14.21
N GLY A 199 -4.78 -4.88 -13.43
CA GLY A 199 -4.09 -6.16 -13.46
C GLY A 199 -4.85 -7.30 -12.80
N THR A 200 -4.18 -8.44 -12.67
CA THR A 200 -4.74 -9.62 -11.99
C THR A 200 -4.59 -9.48 -10.49
N GLU A 201 -5.58 -9.95 -9.73
CA GLU A 201 -5.51 -9.99 -8.27
C GLU A 201 -4.41 -10.94 -7.78
N ILE A 202 -3.60 -10.45 -6.84
CA ILE A 202 -2.50 -11.15 -6.18
C ILE A 202 -2.57 -10.87 -4.66
N PRO A 203 -3.71 -11.13 -4.02
CA PRO A 203 -3.91 -10.72 -2.64
C PRO A 203 -2.86 -11.35 -1.72
N LEU A 204 -2.57 -10.70 -0.60
CA LEU A 204 -1.86 -11.32 0.50
C LEU A 204 -2.82 -11.48 1.67
N THR A 205 -2.95 -12.68 2.20
CA THR A 205 -3.78 -12.93 3.38
C THR A 205 -2.88 -13.17 4.59
N PHE A 206 -3.06 -12.37 5.62
CA PHE A 206 -2.40 -12.54 6.91
C PHE A 206 -3.43 -12.86 8.00
N ARG A 207 -3.27 -13.99 8.69
CA ARG A 207 -4.18 -14.43 9.76
C ARG A 207 -3.38 -14.66 11.04
N PRO A 208 -3.36 -13.72 11.99
CA PRO A 208 -2.65 -13.92 13.25
C PRO A 208 -3.45 -14.86 14.16
N ASN A 209 -2.86 -16.01 14.49
CA ASN A 209 -3.42 -17.05 15.34
C ASN A 209 -3.13 -16.79 16.83
N SER A 210 -1.96 -16.23 17.16
CA SER A 210 -1.56 -15.86 18.52
C SER A 210 -0.48 -14.79 18.54
N GLY A 211 -0.19 -14.26 19.74
CA GLY A 211 0.79 -13.20 19.95
C GLY A 211 0.24 -11.79 19.73
N THR A 212 1.14 -10.82 19.68
CA THR A 212 0.81 -9.43 19.34
C THR A 212 1.48 -9.09 18.04
N THR A 213 0.70 -8.83 16.98
CA THR A 213 1.21 -8.39 15.67
C THR A 213 1.74 -6.97 15.73
N GLY A 214 1.11 -6.08 16.51
CA GLY A 214 1.38 -4.65 16.46
C GLY A 214 0.94 -4.11 15.10
N SER A 215 1.88 -4.00 14.17
CA SER A 215 1.60 -3.75 12.76
C SER A 215 2.24 -4.82 11.87
N ILE A 216 1.65 -5.03 10.71
CA ILE A 216 2.29 -5.73 9.60
C ILE A 216 2.52 -4.72 8.47
N ARG A 217 3.72 -4.72 7.91
CA ARG A 217 4.08 -4.00 6.70
C ARG A 217 4.29 -5.02 5.61
N VAL A 218 3.64 -4.81 4.47
CA VAL A 218 3.70 -5.70 3.33
C VAL A 218 3.92 -4.96 2.03
N ALA A 219 4.67 -5.58 1.13
CA ALA A 219 4.85 -5.13 -0.25
C ALA A 219 5.04 -6.33 -1.18
N THR A 220 4.81 -6.11 -2.46
CA THR A 220 5.16 -7.05 -3.53
C THR A 220 6.27 -6.45 -4.39
N TYR A 221 7.02 -7.32 -5.06
CA TYR A 221 8.08 -6.93 -5.96
C TYR A 221 8.11 -7.90 -7.14
N ASN A 222 7.65 -7.46 -8.31
CA ASN A 222 7.62 -8.26 -9.51
C ASN A 222 8.96 -8.23 -10.23
N THR A 223 9.18 -9.26 -11.02
CA THR A 223 10.36 -9.40 -11.86
C THR A 223 9.98 -9.96 -13.24
N PRO A 224 10.84 -9.81 -14.25
CA PRO A 224 10.78 -10.62 -15.46
C PRO A 224 11.07 -12.10 -15.15
N ALA A 225 10.82 -12.99 -16.11
CA ALA A 225 11.01 -14.44 -16.03
C ALA A 225 12.43 -14.95 -15.65
N ASN A 226 13.41 -14.05 -15.56
CA ASN A 226 14.76 -14.36 -15.08
C ASN A 226 14.96 -13.95 -13.62
N ASN A 227 13.91 -13.51 -12.92
CA ASN A 227 13.91 -13.05 -11.54
C ASN A 227 14.93 -11.93 -11.22
N THR A 228 15.21 -11.05 -12.20
CA THR A 228 16.14 -9.91 -12.00
C THR A 228 15.53 -8.56 -12.39
N PRO A 229 15.91 -7.46 -11.71
CA PRO A 229 16.84 -7.39 -10.58
C PRO A 229 16.22 -7.97 -9.30
N PHE A 230 17.03 -8.59 -8.46
CA PHE A 230 16.57 -9.08 -7.15
C PHE A 230 16.11 -7.93 -6.25
N PRO A 231 15.15 -8.17 -5.34
CA PRO A 231 14.81 -7.19 -4.32
C PRO A 231 16.00 -6.96 -3.35
N PRO A 232 16.00 -5.84 -2.60
CA PRO A 232 17.06 -5.53 -1.65
C PRO A 232 17.43 -6.71 -0.74
N THR A 233 18.72 -6.94 -0.53
CA THR A 233 19.30 -8.02 0.29
C THR A 233 19.24 -9.44 -0.30
N VAL A 234 18.38 -9.72 -1.28
CA VAL A 234 18.35 -11.03 -1.96
C VAL A 234 19.44 -11.06 -3.01
N ASN A 235 20.30 -12.08 -2.97
CA ASN A 235 21.47 -12.15 -3.85
C ASN A 235 21.41 -13.31 -4.86
N HIS A 236 20.55 -14.30 -4.64
CA HIS A 236 20.44 -15.45 -5.55
C HIS A 236 19.12 -16.21 -5.39
N LEU A 237 18.80 -17.02 -6.42
CA LEU A 237 17.77 -18.06 -6.40
C LEU A 237 18.38 -19.41 -6.75
N GLN A 238 19.53 -19.76 -6.17
CA GLN A 238 20.18 -21.04 -6.44
C GLN A 238 19.30 -22.24 -6.03
N ASP A 239 19.70 -23.46 -6.38
CA ASP A 239 19.07 -24.73 -6.01
C ASP A 239 19.76 -25.35 -4.78
N ALA A 240 18.98 -25.94 -3.88
CA ALA A 240 19.50 -26.54 -2.65
C ALA A 240 20.45 -27.72 -2.87
N THR A 241 20.26 -28.47 -3.94
CA THR A 241 20.95 -29.74 -4.18
C THR A 241 22.14 -29.54 -5.11
N THR A 242 22.00 -28.68 -6.10
CA THR A 242 22.94 -28.56 -7.21
C THR A 242 23.74 -27.26 -7.20
N GLY A 243 23.28 -26.22 -6.46
CA GLY A 243 23.85 -24.87 -6.53
C GLY A 243 23.63 -24.17 -7.88
N ALA A 244 22.86 -24.76 -8.78
CA ALA A 244 22.47 -24.16 -10.05
C ALA A 244 21.45 -23.03 -9.83
N ASP A 245 21.32 -22.10 -10.76
CA ASP A 245 20.30 -21.05 -10.68
C ASP A 245 18.89 -21.61 -10.97
N ASN A 246 17.96 -21.46 -10.02
CA ASN A 246 16.55 -21.83 -10.12
C ASN A 246 15.65 -20.65 -10.50
N ALA A 247 16.20 -19.49 -10.87
CA ALA A 247 15.42 -18.31 -11.26
C ALA A 247 14.34 -18.59 -12.32
N SER A 248 14.51 -19.57 -13.22
CA SER A 248 13.52 -19.87 -14.26
C SER A 248 12.32 -20.72 -13.81
N ILE A 249 12.33 -21.25 -12.58
CA ILE A 249 11.27 -22.14 -12.06
C ILE A 249 10.61 -21.61 -10.78
N VAL A 250 11.17 -20.56 -10.20
CA VAL A 250 10.60 -19.79 -9.08
C VAL A 250 9.60 -18.78 -9.65
N ALA A 251 8.56 -18.46 -8.88
CA ALA A 251 7.59 -17.47 -9.31
C ALA A 251 8.27 -16.11 -9.48
N ASP A 252 7.91 -15.37 -10.52
CA ASP A 252 8.51 -14.08 -10.89
C ASP A 252 8.14 -12.91 -9.95
N ARG A 253 7.95 -13.18 -8.66
CA ARG A 253 7.47 -12.23 -7.65
C ARG A 253 7.99 -12.56 -6.26
N PHE A 254 8.38 -11.50 -5.56
CA PHE A 254 8.78 -11.54 -4.15
C PHE A 254 7.78 -10.78 -3.28
N PHE A 255 7.72 -11.15 -2.00
CA PHE A 255 6.87 -10.51 -1.01
C PHE A 255 7.73 -10.05 0.16
N MET A 256 7.64 -8.78 0.55
CA MET A 256 8.25 -8.28 1.78
C MET A 256 7.21 -8.32 2.87
N LEU A 257 7.55 -8.96 3.99
CA LEU A 257 6.77 -8.92 5.22
C LEU A 257 7.64 -8.36 6.33
N ASP A 258 7.10 -7.47 7.14
CA ASP A 258 7.71 -6.98 8.37
C ASP A 258 6.63 -6.84 9.45
N VAL A 259 6.73 -7.65 10.50
CA VAL A 259 5.83 -7.70 11.64
C VAL A 259 6.54 -7.08 12.84
N ALA A 260 5.96 -6.01 13.38
CA ALA A 260 6.58 -5.22 14.45
C ALA A 260 6.45 -5.86 15.84
N GLY A 261 5.44 -6.70 16.03
CA GLY A 261 5.11 -7.26 17.33
C GLY A 261 5.88 -8.54 17.69
N ALA A 262 5.52 -9.14 18.83
CA ALA A 262 6.25 -10.23 19.45
C ALA A 262 5.40 -11.48 19.67
N GLY A 263 6.04 -12.65 19.59
CA GLY A 263 5.42 -13.95 19.83
C GLY A 263 4.33 -14.30 18.82
N VAL A 264 4.37 -13.71 17.63
CA VAL A 264 3.36 -13.87 16.59
C VAL A 264 3.44 -15.27 16.01
N ASN A 265 2.29 -15.96 15.99
CA ASN A 265 2.06 -17.12 15.14
C ASN A 265 0.95 -16.75 14.15
N ALA A 266 1.17 -16.95 12.86
CA ALA A 266 0.18 -16.58 11.85
C ALA A 266 0.16 -17.57 10.68
N ASP A 267 -0.99 -17.63 10.00
CA ASP A 267 -1.04 -18.17 8.66
C ASP A 267 -0.83 -17.04 7.65
N VAL A 268 0.00 -17.29 6.63
CA VAL A 268 0.21 -16.36 5.52
C VAL A 268 -0.13 -17.07 4.22
N THR A 269 -0.97 -16.46 3.41
CA THR A 269 -1.26 -16.94 2.05
C THR A 269 -0.72 -15.96 1.02
N PHE A 270 0.19 -16.45 0.19
CA PHE A 270 0.83 -15.71 -0.89
C PHE A 270 0.19 -16.10 -2.22
N TYR A 271 -0.02 -15.12 -3.09
CA TYR A 271 -0.61 -15.31 -4.41
C TYR A 271 0.28 -14.69 -5.48
N SER A 272 0.42 -15.41 -6.59
CA SER A 272 1.05 -14.95 -7.82
C SER A 272 0.06 -15.13 -8.98
N THR A 273 0.28 -14.43 -10.08
CA THR A 273 -0.51 -14.69 -11.28
C THR A 273 -0.12 -16.04 -11.90
N ALA A 274 -1.01 -16.61 -12.71
CA ALA A 274 -0.71 -17.86 -13.41
C ALA A 274 0.47 -17.73 -14.40
N ALA A 275 0.72 -16.52 -14.91
CA ALA A 275 1.86 -16.27 -15.80
C ALA A 275 3.18 -16.33 -15.04
N GLU A 276 3.24 -15.70 -13.86
CA GLU A 276 4.43 -15.65 -13.00
C GLU A 276 4.81 -17.00 -12.42
N ALA A 277 3.82 -17.82 -12.07
CA ALA A 277 4.04 -19.16 -11.52
C ALA A 277 3.95 -20.27 -12.58
N SER A 278 4.05 -19.95 -13.87
CA SER A 278 3.83 -20.93 -14.95
C SER A 278 4.78 -22.13 -14.90
N ALA A 279 6.00 -21.93 -14.39
CA ALA A 279 7.00 -22.99 -14.17
C ALA A 279 7.03 -23.52 -12.71
N THR A 280 6.34 -22.87 -11.78
CA THR A 280 6.38 -23.15 -10.34
C THR A 280 5.32 -24.18 -9.94
N THR A 281 5.65 -25.46 -10.09
CA THR A 281 4.73 -26.55 -9.74
C THR A 281 4.69 -26.81 -8.23
N ASN A 282 3.49 -27.00 -7.68
CA ASN A 282 3.25 -27.19 -6.24
C ASN A 282 4.06 -26.20 -5.39
N PRO A 283 3.75 -24.90 -5.48
CA PRO A 283 4.60 -23.88 -4.89
C PRO A 283 4.71 -24.04 -3.36
N ILE A 284 5.87 -23.70 -2.82
CA ILE A 284 6.13 -23.58 -1.39
C ILE A 284 6.66 -22.17 -1.11
N ALA A 285 6.29 -21.61 0.04
CA ALA A 285 6.78 -20.31 0.45
C ALA A 285 8.12 -20.48 1.20
N GLN A 286 9.17 -19.84 0.70
CA GLN A 286 10.48 -19.81 1.34
C GLN A 286 10.88 -18.38 1.70
N ARG A 287 11.57 -18.23 2.84
CA ARG A 287 11.94 -16.97 3.46
C ARG A 287 13.44 -16.72 3.30
N TRP A 288 13.84 -15.52 2.92
CA TRP A 288 15.25 -15.13 2.78
C TRP A 288 15.89 -14.74 4.11
N ILE A 289 17.11 -15.21 4.39
CA ILE A 289 17.90 -14.85 5.57
C ILE A 289 19.16 -14.12 5.15
N ALA A 290 19.06 -12.79 5.09
CA ALA A 290 20.16 -11.93 4.65
C ALA A 290 21.44 -12.09 5.47
N ALA A 291 21.34 -12.35 6.78
CA ALA A 291 22.50 -12.51 7.66
C ALA A 291 23.40 -13.72 7.28
N ASN A 292 22.81 -14.72 6.64
CA ASN A 292 23.47 -15.96 6.28
C ASN A 292 23.48 -16.19 4.75
N ASP A 293 23.00 -15.23 3.96
CA ASP A 293 22.93 -15.31 2.50
C ASP A 293 22.27 -16.61 2.00
N HIS A 294 21.12 -17.00 2.55
CA HIS A 294 20.41 -18.22 2.14
C HIS A 294 18.88 -18.13 2.26
N TRP A 295 18.20 -19.12 1.67
CA TRP A 295 16.75 -19.32 1.80
C TRP A 295 16.43 -20.36 2.86
N GLU A 296 15.59 -20.04 3.83
CA GLU A 296 15.12 -21.04 4.78
C GLU A 296 14.22 -22.08 4.12
N GLY A 297 14.19 -23.27 4.71
CA GLY A 297 13.19 -24.27 4.38
C GLY A 297 11.77 -23.75 4.68
N PRO A 298 10.75 -24.32 4.02
CA PRO A 298 9.37 -23.89 4.20
C PRO A 298 8.98 -23.94 5.68
N GLN A 299 8.47 -22.83 6.19
CA GLN A 299 8.02 -22.70 7.58
C GLN A 299 6.56 -23.13 7.71
N GLY A 300 6.23 -23.83 8.80
CA GLY A 300 4.84 -24.25 9.05
C GLY A 300 4.31 -25.27 8.05
N ILE A 301 2.99 -25.43 8.00
CA ILE A 301 2.33 -26.37 7.08
C ILE A 301 2.04 -25.65 5.76
N GLN A 302 2.65 -26.14 4.67
CA GLN A 302 2.45 -25.61 3.32
C GLN A 302 1.27 -26.32 2.64
N THR A 303 0.37 -25.56 2.04
CA THR A 303 -0.71 -26.07 1.17
C THR A 303 -0.88 -25.15 -0.03
N ASN A 304 -1.44 -25.67 -1.13
CA ASN A 304 -1.70 -24.90 -2.35
C ASN A 304 -3.22 -24.72 -2.56
N PRO A 305 -3.83 -23.63 -2.06
CA PRO A 305 -5.24 -23.34 -2.29
C PRO A 305 -5.57 -23.27 -3.79
N THR A 306 -4.63 -22.77 -4.60
CA THR A 306 -4.68 -22.73 -6.06
C THR A 306 -3.30 -23.11 -6.63
N PRO A 307 -3.18 -23.39 -7.94
CA PRO A 307 -1.89 -23.67 -8.56
C PRO A 307 -0.85 -22.55 -8.45
N SER A 308 -1.28 -21.29 -8.28
CA SER A 308 -0.41 -20.11 -8.20
C SER A 308 -0.41 -19.45 -6.81
N SER A 309 -0.81 -20.20 -5.78
CA SER A 309 -0.80 -19.72 -4.39
C SER A 309 -0.26 -20.74 -3.41
N THR A 310 0.26 -20.23 -2.30
CA THR A 310 0.73 -21.06 -1.18
C THR A 310 0.26 -20.47 0.13
N LYS A 311 -0.37 -21.30 0.96
CA LYS A 311 -0.65 -21.01 2.36
C LYS A 311 0.42 -21.66 3.23
N ALA A 312 1.17 -20.84 3.97
CA ALA A 312 2.09 -21.22 5.03
C ALA A 312 1.40 -21.05 6.39
N ALA A 313 0.94 -22.14 7.00
CA ALA A 313 0.21 -22.10 8.26
C ALA A 313 1.13 -22.25 9.48
N GLY A 314 0.95 -21.41 10.49
CA GLY A 314 1.73 -21.45 11.73
C GLY A 314 3.16 -20.89 11.64
N VAL A 315 3.38 -19.89 10.79
CA VAL A 315 4.66 -19.17 10.67
C VAL A 315 4.93 -18.33 11.92
N THR A 316 6.19 -18.25 12.34
CA THR A 316 6.63 -17.48 13.53
C THR A 316 7.74 -16.46 13.25
N SER A 317 8.27 -16.42 12.02
CA SER A 317 9.33 -15.50 11.61
C SER A 317 8.95 -14.86 10.28
N PHE A 318 8.95 -13.53 10.19
CA PHE A 318 8.33 -12.80 9.06
C PHE A 318 9.29 -11.83 8.36
N ASN A 319 10.08 -11.08 9.14
CA ASN A 319 10.69 -9.79 8.80
C ASN A 319 11.80 -9.87 7.74
N THR A 320 11.44 -10.07 6.47
CA THR A 320 12.34 -10.22 5.31
C THR A 320 11.53 -10.50 4.02
N TRP A 321 12.22 -10.89 2.95
CA TRP A 321 11.66 -11.32 1.68
C TRP A 321 11.21 -12.77 1.68
N TRP A 322 10.16 -13.03 0.92
CA TRP A 322 9.58 -14.33 0.65
C TRP A 322 9.41 -14.54 -0.85
N VAL A 323 9.45 -15.79 -1.28
CA VAL A 323 9.23 -16.18 -2.67
C VAL A 323 8.51 -17.53 -2.75
N LEU A 324 7.85 -17.80 -3.88
CA LEU A 324 7.25 -19.09 -4.17
C LEU A 324 8.18 -19.94 -5.04
N ALA A 325 8.69 -21.03 -4.49
CA ALA A 325 9.56 -21.98 -5.18
C ALA A 325 8.84 -23.32 -5.42
N PRO A 326 9.21 -24.12 -6.42
CA PRO A 326 8.58 -25.41 -6.64
C PRO A 326 9.03 -26.43 -5.59
N ALA A 327 8.09 -27.21 -5.02
CA ALA A 327 8.42 -28.19 -3.97
C ALA A 327 9.47 -29.25 -4.39
N ALA A 328 9.57 -29.55 -5.68
CA ALA A 328 10.52 -30.52 -6.21
C ALA A 328 11.96 -29.97 -6.34
N ASN A 329 12.13 -28.64 -6.42
CA ASN A 329 13.42 -27.98 -6.53
C ASN A 329 13.44 -26.76 -5.59
N PRO A 330 13.45 -26.98 -4.27
CA PRO A 330 13.47 -25.89 -3.30
C PRO A 330 14.77 -25.09 -3.40
N LEU A 331 14.69 -23.83 -3.01
CA LEU A 331 15.85 -22.94 -2.86
C LEU A 331 16.75 -23.42 -1.70
N PRO A 332 18.06 -23.17 -1.75
CA PRO A 332 19.07 -23.71 -0.85
C PRO A 332 18.81 -23.35 0.58
N VAL A 333 18.60 -24.41 1.36
CA VAL A 333 18.49 -24.41 2.81
C VAL A 333 19.84 -24.77 3.40
N GLU A 334 20.27 -24.03 4.42
CA GLU A 334 21.51 -24.34 5.14
C GLU A 334 21.29 -25.51 6.12
N LEU A 335 22.18 -26.51 6.11
CA LEU A 335 22.19 -27.57 7.12
C LEU A 335 22.88 -27.05 8.39
N LEU A 336 22.09 -26.56 9.34
CA LEU A 336 22.60 -25.92 10.57
C LEU A 336 23.36 -26.88 11.51
N SER A 337 23.00 -28.17 11.53
CA SER A 337 23.75 -29.19 12.28
C SER A 337 23.43 -30.60 11.80
N TRP A 338 24.39 -31.50 11.95
CA TRP A 338 24.22 -32.94 11.74
C TRP A 338 24.93 -33.70 12.86
N SER A 339 24.19 -34.61 13.51
CA SER A 339 24.70 -35.53 14.51
C SER A 339 24.45 -36.94 14.02
N ALA A 340 25.50 -37.76 13.96
CA ALA A 340 25.37 -39.19 13.73
C ALA A 340 26.12 -39.97 14.80
N GLU A 341 25.48 -41.04 15.25
CA GLU A 341 26.08 -42.03 16.12
C GLU A 341 26.31 -43.30 15.29
N CYS A 342 27.54 -43.84 15.33
CA CYS A 342 27.80 -45.16 14.80
C CYS A 342 27.20 -46.21 15.74
N TYR A 343 26.33 -47.06 15.22
CA TYR A 343 25.98 -48.33 15.84
C TYR A 343 26.99 -49.39 15.38
N ASN A 344 27.74 -49.96 16.33
CA ASN A 344 28.55 -51.17 16.14
C ASN A 344 27.71 -52.41 16.47
#